data_AF-A0A956MHV4-F1
#
_entry.id   AF-A0A956MHV4-F1
#
_cell.length_a   1.000
_cell.length_b   1.000
_cell.length_c   1.000
_cell.angle_alpha   90.00
_cell.angle_beta   90.00
_cell.angle_gamma   90.00
#
_symmetry.space_group_name_H-M   'P 1'
#
loop_
_entity.id
_entity.type
_entity.pdbx_description
1 polymer ?
#
loop_
_entity_poly.entity_id
_entity_poly.type
_entity_poly.pdbx_seq_one_letter_code
_entity_poly.pdbx_strand_id
1 'polypeptide(L)'
;MPHAVTQLQPRRGFGQTSRSDPWWVQPTAIFLGLGAFVVYATWAAFQNAHYWWGNYLSPFYSPEIWGASHHALLGPRPEWWPGLLPFSPA
;
A
#
# COMPACT_ATOMS: atom_id res chain seq x y z
N MET A 1 41.24 -4.80 49.89
CA MET A 1 40.93 -3.82 48.83
C MET A 1 40.15 -4.53 47.73
N PRO A 2 38.83 -4.32 47.56
CA PRO A 2 38.13 -4.88 46.41
C PRO A 2 38.46 -4.07 45.16
N HIS A 3 38.99 -4.72 44.13
CA HIS A 3 39.18 -4.11 42.82
C HIS A 3 37.82 -4.01 42.13
N ALA A 4 37.41 -2.79 41.78
CA ALA A 4 36.24 -2.57 40.95
C ALA A 4 36.50 -3.17 39.57
N VAL A 5 35.89 -4.32 39.27
CA VAL A 5 35.91 -4.91 37.94
C VAL A 5 34.96 -4.11 37.06
N THR A 6 35.50 -3.22 36.23
CA THR A 6 34.72 -2.52 35.20
C THR A 6 34.23 -3.53 34.17
N GLN A 7 32.98 -3.97 34.31
CA GLN A 7 32.31 -4.81 33.31
C GLN A 7 32.08 -3.96 32.05
N LEU A 8 32.94 -4.13 31.03
CA LEU A 8 32.73 -3.54 29.72
C LEU A 8 31.43 -4.09 29.15
N GLN A 9 30.43 -3.24 28.90
CA GLN A 9 29.19 -3.70 28.28
C GLN A 9 29.50 -4.40 26.95
N PRO A 10 28.96 -5.61 26.71
CA PRO A 10 29.12 -6.29 25.44
C PRO A 10 28.65 -5.38 24.32
N ARG A 11 29.50 -5.17 23.31
CA ARG A 11 29.19 -4.34 22.15
C ARG A 11 28.07 -5.05 21.37
N ARG A 12 26.83 -4.64 21.56
CA ARG A 12 25.67 -5.22 20.87
C ARG A 12 25.67 -4.79 19.41
N GLY A 13 25.48 -5.75 18.50
CA GLY A 13 25.35 -5.50 17.06
C GLY A 13 24.01 -4.86 16.70
N PHE A 14 23.89 -4.35 15.47
CA PHE A 14 22.62 -3.82 14.95
C PHE A 14 21.54 -4.92 14.96
N GLY A 15 20.37 -4.64 15.51
CA GLY A 15 19.25 -5.59 15.62
C GLY A 15 19.34 -6.59 16.79
N GLN A 16 20.36 -6.52 17.64
CA GLN A 16 20.49 -7.44 18.78
C GLN A 16 19.58 -7.00 19.94
N THR A 17 18.62 -7.87 20.31
CA THR A 17 17.71 -7.65 21.43
C THR A 17 17.93 -8.69 22.52
N SER A 18 17.73 -8.35 23.80
CA SER A 18 17.77 -9.31 24.91
C SER A 18 16.54 -10.23 24.98
N ARG A 19 15.55 -10.04 24.10
CA ARG A 19 14.34 -10.86 24.05
C ARG A 19 14.64 -12.21 23.41
N SER A 20 14.11 -13.27 24.01
CA SER A 20 14.21 -14.66 23.52
C SER A 20 12.95 -15.13 22.78
N ASP A 21 11.83 -14.42 22.91
CA ASP A 21 10.58 -14.70 22.18
C ASP A 21 10.61 -14.16 20.74
N PRO A 22 9.86 -14.76 19.80
CA PRO A 22 9.81 -14.34 18.39
C PRO A 22 8.94 -13.09 18.20
N TRP A 23 9.28 -12.01 18.90
CA TRP A 23 8.54 -10.73 18.92
C TRP A 23 8.38 -10.08 17.54
N TRP A 24 9.26 -10.41 16.58
CA TRP A 24 9.25 -9.84 15.23
C TRP A 24 8.20 -10.46 14.31
N VAL A 25 7.63 -11.62 14.68
CA VAL A 25 6.70 -12.36 13.80
C VAL A 25 5.43 -11.57 13.53
N GLN A 26 4.78 -11.06 14.58
CA GLN A 26 3.57 -10.26 14.44
C GLN A 26 3.76 -9.01 13.56
N PRO A 27 4.73 -8.10 13.84
CA PRO A 27 4.92 -6.93 12.99
C PRO A 27 5.34 -7.29 11.56
N THR A 28 6.09 -8.37 11.37
CA THR A 28 6.46 -8.85 10.03
C THR A 28 5.26 -9.37 9.26
N ALA A 29 4.37 -10.14 9.89
CA ALA A 29 3.14 -10.60 9.26
C ALA A 29 2.23 -9.44 8.84
N ILE A 30 2.09 -8.43 9.71
CA ILE A 30 1.32 -7.21 9.40
C ILE A 30 1.97 -6.46 8.22
N PHE A 31 3.29 -6.27 8.26
CA PHE A 31 4.03 -5.61 7.20
C PHE A 31 3.86 -6.33 5.85
N LEU A 32 3.96 -7.66 5.83
CA LEU A 32 3.78 -8.45 4.61
C LEU A 32 2.34 -8.37 4.10
N GLY A 33 1.34 -8.44 4.98
CA GLY A 33 -0.06 -8.30 4.61
C GLY A 33 -0.37 -6.93 4.01
N LEU A 34 0.05 -5.85 4.68
CA LEU A 34 -0.13 -4.49 4.18
C LEU A 34 0.70 -4.23 2.92
N GLY A 35 1.93 -4.74 2.84
CA GLY A 35 2.78 -4.62 1.67
C GLY A 35 2.19 -5.30 0.45
N ALA A 36 1.68 -6.53 0.60
CA ALA A 36 0.97 -7.24 -0.46
C ALA A 36 -0.27 -6.48 -0.92
N PHE A 37 -1.05 -5.93 0.02
CA PHE A 37 -2.20 -5.09 -0.30
C PHE A 37 -1.79 -3.85 -1.10
N VAL A 38 -0.75 -3.13 -0.70
CA VAL A 38 -0.25 -1.95 -1.41
C VAL A 38 0.19 -2.30 -2.83
N VAL A 39 0.95 -3.39 -3.01
CA VAL A 39 1.38 -3.84 -4.34
C VAL A 39 0.17 -4.17 -5.22
N TYR A 40 -0.79 -4.92 -4.69
CA TYR A 40 -2.00 -5.29 -5.42
C TYR A 40 -2.87 -4.07 -5.76
N ALA A 41 -3.11 -3.18 -4.79
CA ALA A 41 -3.89 -1.96 -4.98
C ALA A 41 -3.24 -1.04 -6.02
N THR A 42 -1.91 -0.91 -5.99
CA THR A 42 -1.15 -0.14 -6.99
C THR A 42 -1.36 -0.73 -8.38
N TRP A 43 -1.20 -2.04 -8.53
CA TRP A 43 -1.45 -2.71 -9.81
C TRP A 43 -2.90 -2.52 -10.29
N ALA A 44 -3.89 -2.72 -9.40
CA ALA A 44 -5.30 -2.59 -9.72
C ALA A 44 -5.68 -1.16 -10.15
N ALA A 45 -5.12 -0.13 -9.50
CA ALA A 45 -5.33 1.26 -9.86
C ALA A 45 -4.77 1.61 -11.25
N PHE A 46 -3.65 1.00 -11.65
CA PHE A 46 -3.06 1.21 -12.98
C PHE A 46 -3.71 0.37 -14.08
N GLN A 47 -4.37 -0.74 -13.75
CA GLN A 47 -5.04 -1.58 -14.75
C GLN A 47 -6.09 -0.79 -15.54
N ASN A 48 -6.80 0.13 -14.89
CA ASN A 48 -7.76 1.03 -15.51
C ASN A 48 -8.82 0.32 -16.38
N ALA A 49 -9.21 -0.87 -15.97
CA ALA A 49 -10.13 -1.75 -16.67
C ALA A 49 -10.96 -2.55 -15.65
N HIS A 50 -12.11 -3.08 -16.08
CA HIS A 50 -12.99 -3.93 -15.27
C HIS A 50 -13.39 -3.33 -13.91
N TYR A 51 -13.45 -2.00 -13.81
CA TYR A 51 -13.69 -1.29 -12.56
C TYR A 51 -15.19 -1.16 -12.22
N TRP A 52 -16.09 -1.53 -13.13
CA TRP A 52 -17.54 -1.50 -12.93
C TRP A 52 -18.21 -2.74 -13.52
N TRP A 53 -19.31 -3.18 -12.91
CA TRP A 53 -20.18 -4.24 -13.42
C TRP A 53 -21.61 -4.07 -12.92
N GLY A 54 -22.58 -3.92 -13.83
CA GLY A 54 -23.94 -3.58 -13.44
C GLY A 54 -23.93 -2.32 -12.56
N ASN A 55 -24.56 -2.36 -11.38
CA ASN A 55 -24.56 -1.26 -10.42
C ASN A 55 -23.35 -1.23 -9.47
N TYR A 56 -22.38 -2.12 -9.64
CA TYR A 56 -21.19 -2.20 -8.78
C TYR A 56 -20.04 -1.39 -9.36
N LEU A 57 -19.41 -0.57 -8.51
CA LEU A 57 -18.22 0.21 -8.82
C LEU A 57 -17.11 -0.16 -7.83
N SER A 58 -15.90 -0.36 -8.34
CA SER A 58 -14.71 -0.59 -7.53
C SER A 58 -14.46 0.60 -6.60
N PRO A 59 -14.18 0.39 -5.30
CA PRO A 59 -13.86 1.47 -4.38
C PRO A 59 -12.67 2.34 -4.82
N PHE A 60 -11.74 1.77 -5.59
CA PHE A 60 -10.57 2.50 -6.12
C PHE A 60 -10.93 3.53 -7.20
N TYR A 61 -12.08 3.38 -7.85
CA TYR A 61 -12.57 4.26 -8.92
C TYR A 61 -13.80 5.05 -8.49
N SER A 62 -14.01 5.22 -7.17
CA SER A 62 -15.17 5.91 -6.62
C SER A 62 -14.78 7.29 -6.02
N PRO A 63 -15.50 8.38 -6.37
CA PRO A 63 -16.55 8.44 -7.40
C PRO A 63 -15.96 8.41 -8.82
N GLU A 64 -16.69 7.82 -9.78
CA GLU A 64 -16.29 7.90 -11.19
C GLU A 64 -16.58 9.31 -11.70
N ILE A 65 -15.53 10.09 -11.98
CA ILE A 65 -15.65 11.46 -12.47
C ILE A 65 -15.99 11.45 -13.97
N TRP A 66 -15.22 10.71 -14.78
CA TRP A 66 -15.43 10.57 -16.21
C TRP A 66 -15.29 9.12 -16.65
N GLY A 67 -16.21 8.59 -17.43
CA GLY A 67 -16.05 7.24 -17.95
C GLY A 67 -17.24 6.72 -18.73
N ALA A 68 -17.16 5.45 -19.12
CA ALA A 68 -18.17 4.84 -19.99
C ALA A 68 -19.35 4.23 -19.21
N SER A 69 -19.27 4.19 -17.88
CA SER A 69 -20.30 3.60 -17.04
C SER A 69 -21.40 4.62 -16.70
N HIS A 70 -22.53 4.14 -16.18
CA HIS A 70 -23.60 5.01 -15.66
C HIS A 70 -23.27 5.68 -14.32
N HIS A 71 -22.16 5.29 -13.67
CA HIS A 71 -21.69 5.90 -12.43
C HIS A 71 -20.90 7.19 -12.68
N ALA A 72 -20.54 7.50 -13.93
CA ALA A 72 -19.77 8.69 -14.29
C ALA A 72 -20.53 9.99 -14.01
N LEU A 73 -19.99 10.82 -13.11
CA LEU A 73 -20.60 12.07 -12.66
C LEU A 73 -20.65 13.14 -13.75
N LEU A 74 -19.59 13.24 -14.56
CA LEU A 74 -19.44 14.26 -15.59
C LEU A 74 -19.59 13.69 -17.02
N GLY A 75 -19.95 12.41 -17.14
CA GLY A 75 -20.15 11.72 -18.40
C GLY A 75 -18.87 11.09 -18.97
N PRO A 76 -18.76 10.89 -20.30
CA PRO A 76 -17.64 10.20 -20.92
C PRO A 76 -16.33 10.98 -20.80
N ARG A 77 -15.21 10.30 -21.10
CA ARG A 77 -13.88 10.91 -21.16
C ARG A 77 -13.90 12.14 -22.09
N PRO A 78 -13.39 13.31 -21.64
CA PRO A 78 -13.32 14.50 -22.48
C PRO A 78 -12.34 14.31 -23.64
N GLU A 79 -12.73 14.79 -24.82
CA GLU A 79 -11.91 14.70 -26.05
C GLU A 79 -10.62 15.54 -25.97
N TRP A 80 -10.61 16.60 -25.16
CA TRP A 80 -9.46 17.50 -24.98
C TRP A 80 -8.36 16.91 -24.07
N TRP A 81 -8.58 15.73 -23.46
CA TRP A 81 -7.61 15.16 -22.53
C TRP A 81 -6.25 14.93 -23.20
N PRO A 82 -5.14 15.48 -22.67
CA PRO A 82 -3.84 15.39 -23.31
C PRO A 82 -3.38 13.93 -23.39
N GLY A 83 -3.03 13.47 -24.59
CA GLY A 83 -2.56 12.10 -24.82
C GLY A 83 -1.24 11.74 -24.10
N LEU A 84 -0.53 12.74 -23.59
CA LEU A 84 0.69 12.56 -22.79
C LEU A 84 0.39 12.04 -21.37
N LEU A 85 -0.80 12.31 -20.83
CA LEU A 85 -1.16 11.91 -19.47
C LEU A 85 -1.96 10.61 -19.47
N PRO A 86 -1.67 9.67 -18.54
CA PRO A 86 -2.55 8.54 -18.32
C PRO A 86 -3.92 9.06 -17.90
N PHE A 87 -4.97 8.48 -18.47
CA PHE A 87 -6.35 8.80 -18.11
C PHE A 87 -6.80 7.89 -16.96
N SER A 88 -7.58 8.42 -16.01
CA SER A 88 -8.24 7.67 -14.94
C SER A 88 -9.73 8.07 -14.91
N PRO A 89 -10.66 7.10 -14.74
CA PRO A 89 -12.08 7.38 -14.59
C PRO A 89 -12.45 8.11 -13.30
N ALA A 90 -11.61 8.02 -12.27
CA ALA A 90 -11.73 8.69 -10.99
C ALA A 90 -10.62 9.74 -10.79
#